data_AF-A0A8T8DAK8-F1
#
_entry.id   AF-A0A8T8DAK8-F1
#
_cell.length_a   1.000
_cell.length_b   1.000
_cell.length_c   1.000
_cell.angle_alpha   90.00
_cell.angle_beta   90.00
_cell.angle_gamma   90.00
#
_symmetry.space_group_name_H-M   'P 1'
#
loop_
_entity.id
_entity.type
_entity.pdbx_description
1 polymer ?
#
loop_
_entity_poly.entity_id
_entity_poly.type
_entity_poly.pdbx_seq_one_letter_code
_entity_poly.pdbx_strand_id
1 'polypeptide(L)'
;MPAAGRKFFTPEEATALLPVIRQRLLRLRRLYQKARQSYREMEQIKAVGYKPDGTLIMSYDYKLARQALRAAVEEANQLLAEIHSLGCLVKDVDLGLVDFPARLNGEPVLLCWRLGEPRVAYYHGEHEGFRGRKPIPPARDGGSVSCGPAGWDAASEGIGPGGSSAGSSPPRWRRAAGHNGSTGPGTGPDEPAGPDREA
;
A
#
# COMPACT_ATOMS: atom_id res chain seq x y z
N MET A 1 26.11 -12.42 4.23
CA MET A 1 25.01 -11.90 3.39
C MET A 1 25.09 -10.38 3.40
N PRO A 2 25.45 -9.68 2.31
CA PRO A 2 25.38 -8.22 2.35
C PRO A 2 23.90 -7.83 2.40
N ALA A 3 23.52 -7.01 3.37
CA ALA A 3 22.19 -6.40 3.41
C ALA A 3 22.05 -5.56 2.13
N ALA A 4 21.16 -5.98 1.22
CA ALA A 4 20.81 -5.18 0.05
C ALA A 4 20.29 -3.83 0.55
N GLY A 5 21.12 -2.79 0.45
CA GLY A 5 20.77 -1.46 0.89
C GLY A 5 19.51 -0.99 0.18
N ARG A 6 18.53 -0.47 0.94
CA ARG A 6 17.34 0.14 0.35
C ARG A 6 17.79 1.24 -0.61
N LYS A 7 17.40 1.13 -1.88
CA LYS A 7 17.57 2.21 -2.86
C LYS A 7 16.64 3.35 -2.48
N PHE A 8 17.20 4.53 -2.27
CA PHE A 8 16.45 5.76 -2.07
C PHE A 8 16.36 6.51 -3.40
N PHE A 9 15.22 7.16 -3.63
CA PHE A 9 14.93 7.91 -4.85
C PHE A 9 14.80 9.41 -4.56
N THR A 10 15.23 10.23 -5.50
CA THR A 10 14.75 11.63 -5.57
C THR A 10 13.39 11.70 -6.28
N PRO A 11 12.62 12.80 -6.10
CA PRO A 11 11.37 13.00 -6.84
C PRO A 11 11.55 12.95 -8.36
N GLU A 12 12.68 13.44 -8.87
CA GLU A 12 13.03 13.45 -10.29
C GLU A 12 13.33 12.03 -10.78
N GLU A 13 14.13 11.26 -10.04
CA GLU A 13 14.43 9.86 -10.35
C GLU A 13 13.16 9.01 -10.33
N ALA A 14 12.30 9.19 -9.31
CA ALA A 14 11.02 8.49 -9.22
C ALA A 14 10.10 8.87 -10.40
N THR A 15 10.10 10.15 -10.79
CA THR A 15 9.35 10.66 -11.94
C THR A 15 9.86 10.06 -13.27
N ALA A 16 11.17 9.90 -13.42
CA ALA A 16 11.78 9.29 -14.61
C ALA A 16 11.41 7.81 -14.78
N LEU A 17 11.10 7.10 -13.69
CA LEU A 17 10.65 5.70 -13.73
C LEU A 17 9.17 5.52 -14.06
N LEU A 18 8.37 6.59 -14.01
CA LEU A 18 6.91 6.52 -14.20
C LEU A 18 6.48 5.92 -15.54
N PRO A 19 7.13 6.16 -16.70
CA PRO A 19 6.72 5.52 -17.95
C PRO A 19 6.74 4.00 -17.87
N VAL A 20 7.81 3.42 -17.30
CA VAL A 20 7.97 1.97 -17.11
C VAL A 20 6.95 1.45 -16.09
N ILE A 21 6.85 2.12 -14.93
CA ILE A 21 5.93 1.72 -13.85
C ILE A 21 4.48 1.78 -14.32
N ARG A 22 4.09 2.82 -15.05
CA ARG A 22 2.75 2.99 -15.62
C ARG A 22 2.41 1.82 -16.54
N GLN A 23 3.29 1.45 -17.47
CA GLN A 23 3.06 0.32 -18.36
C GLN A 23 2.86 -0.98 -17.58
N ARG A 24 3.74 -1.24 -16.60
CA ARG A 24 3.68 -2.45 -15.77
C ARG A 24 2.42 -2.49 -14.90
N LEU A 25 2.04 -1.40 -14.23
CA LEU A 25 0.81 -1.34 -13.45
C LEU A 25 -0.45 -1.54 -14.29
N LEU A 26 -0.50 -0.96 -15.51
CA LEU A 26 -1.63 -1.17 -16.41
C LEU A 26 -1.75 -2.64 -16.83
N ARG A 27 -0.64 -3.35 -17.02
CA ARG A 27 -0.64 -4.80 -17.23
C ARG A 27 -1.07 -5.55 -15.97
N LEU A 28 -0.55 -5.18 -14.80
CA LEU A 28 -0.90 -5.79 -13.52
C LEU A 28 -2.40 -5.68 -13.22
N ARG A 29 -3.00 -4.51 -13.43
CA ARG A 29 -4.44 -4.29 -13.26
C ARG A 29 -5.28 -5.18 -14.18
N ARG A 30 -4.85 -5.40 -15.42
CA ARG A 30 -5.53 -6.33 -16.36
C ARG A 30 -5.45 -7.77 -15.85
N LEU A 31 -4.31 -8.19 -15.29
CA LEU A 31 -4.16 -9.52 -14.71
C LEU A 31 -5.03 -9.72 -13.48
N TYR A 32 -5.13 -8.71 -12.60
CA TYR A 32 -6.03 -8.73 -11.45
C TYR A 32 -7.50 -8.83 -11.87
N GLN A 33 -7.91 -8.08 -12.89
CA GLN A 33 -9.25 -8.16 -13.46
C GLN A 33 -9.53 -9.55 -14.05
N LYS A 34 -8.58 -10.12 -14.79
CA LYS A 34 -8.68 -11.48 -15.34
C LYS A 34 -8.81 -12.53 -14.23
N ALA A 35 -7.97 -12.45 -13.20
CA ALA A 35 -8.03 -13.34 -12.05
C ALA A 35 -9.39 -13.25 -11.34
N ARG A 36 -9.88 -12.03 -11.08
CA ARG A 36 -11.19 -11.80 -10.47
C ARG A 36 -12.33 -12.37 -11.32
N GLN A 37 -12.26 -12.24 -12.64
CA GLN A 37 -13.26 -12.78 -13.54
C GLN A 37 -13.27 -14.31 -13.52
N SER A 38 -12.10 -14.95 -13.65
CA SER A 38 -11.99 -16.41 -13.59
C SER A 38 -12.45 -16.96 -12.24
N TYR A 39 -12.18 -16.25 -11.15
CA TYR A 39 -12.69 -16.63 -9.83
C TYR A 39 -14.22 -16.56 -9.76
N ARG A 40 -14.83 -15.49 -10.28
CA ARG A 40 -16.30 -15.36 -10.35
C ARG A 40 -16.95 -16.46 -11.17
N GLU A 41 -16.36 -16.78 -12.33
CA GLU A 41 -16.80 -17.86 -13.20
C GLU A 41 -16.78 -19.21 -12.48
N MET A 42 -15.70 -19.49 -11.74
CA MET A 42 -15.61 -20.70 -10.91
C MET A 42 -16.73 -20.78 -9.87
N GLU A 43 -17.07 -19.68 -9.19
CA GLU A 43 -18.15 -19.64 -8.20
C GLU A 43 -19.53 -19.82 -8.86
N GLN A 44 -19.75 -19.23 -10.04
CA GLN A 44 -20.98 -19.44 -10.81
C GLN A 44 -21.14 -20.90 -11.24
N ILE A 45 -20.05 -21.52 -11.71
CA ILE A 45 -20.05 -22.94 -12.09
C ILE A 45 -20.36 -23.85 -10.89
N LYS A 46 -19.77 -23.56 -9.72
CA LYS A 46 -20.11 -24.30 -8.48
C LYS A 46 -21.58 -24.15 -8.10
N ALA A 47 -22.16 -22.97 -8.31
CA ALA A 47 -23.56 -22.70 -8.01
C ALA A 47 -24.56 -23.47 -8.90
N VAL A 48 -24.13 -23.93 -10.09
CA VAL A 48 -24.93 -24.84 -10.94
C VAL A 48 -25.19 -26.17 -10.22
N GLY A 49 -24.24 -26.60 -9.37
CA GLY A 49 -24.36 -27.80 -8.56
C GLY A 49 -23.66 -29.03 -9.14
N TYR A 50 -23.96 -30.16 -8.53
CA TYR A 50 -23.28 -31.43 -8.73
C TYR A 50 -24.26 -32.49 -9.23
N LYS A 51 -23.76 -33.41 -10.04
CA LYS A 51 -24.48 -34.62 -10.44
C LYS A 51 -24.68 -35.53 -9.21
N PRO A 52 -25.63 -36.49 -9.28
CA PRO A 52 -25.86 -37.44 -8.18
C PRO A 52 -24.63 -38.26 -7.76
N ASP A 53 -23.67 -38.44 -8.68
CA ASP A 53 -22.40 -39.13 -8.42
C ASP A 53 -21.34 -38.24 -7.71
N GLY A 54 -21.68 -37.00 -7.37
CA GLY A 54 -20.79 -36.02 -6.74
C GLY A 54 -19.91 -35.24 -7.73
N THR A 55 -20.02 -35.46 -9.03
CA THR A 55 -19.23 -34.75 -10.05
C THR A 55 -19.84 -33.38 -10.35
N LEU A 56 -19.02 -32.34 -10.44
CA LEU A 56 -19.46 -31.00 -10.81
C LEU A 56 -20.04 -31.00 -12.25
N ILE A 57 -21.25 -30.45 -12.43
CA ILE A 57 -21.99 -30.49 -13.71
C ILE A 57 -21.15 -29.89 -14.84
N MET A 58 -20.46 -28.77 -14.59
CA MET A 58 -19.55 -28.10 -15.54
C MET A 58 -18.08 -28.24 -15.14
N SER A 59 -17.65 -29.47 -14.83
CA SER A 59 -16.29 -29.74 -14.35
C SER A 59 -15.16 -29.35 -15.32
N TYR A 60 -15.41 -29.39 -16.64
CA TYR A 60 -14.44 -28.97 -17.64
C TYR A 60 -14.22 -27.45 -17.64
N ASP A 61 -15.30 -26.67 -17.70
CA ASP A 61 -15.24 -25.20 -17.64
C ASP A 61 -14.61 -24.74 -16.32
N TYR A 62 -14.92 -25.43 -15.21
CA TYR A 62 -14.28 -25.17 -13.93
C TYR A 62 -12.75 -25.36 -13.98
N LYS A 63 -12.28 -26.42 -14.63
CA LYS A 63 -10.84 -26.67 -14.80
C LYS A 63 -10.19 -25.57 -15.63
N LEU A 64 -10.82 -25.13 -16.73
CA LEU A 64 -10.32 -24.04 -17.57
C LEU A 64 -10.26 -22.72 -16.80
N ALA A 65 -11.35 -22.33 -16.12
CA ALA A 65 -11.38 -21.12 -15.31
C ALA A 65 -10.31 -21.14 -14.19
N ARG A 66 -10.11 -22.30 -13.55
CA ARG A 66 -9.05 -22.49 -12.55
C ARG A 66 -7.64 -22.35 -13.13
N GLN A 67 -7.40 -22.87 -14.33
CA GLN A 67 -6.11 -22.70 -15.03
C GLN A 67 -5.88 -21.24 -15.40
N ALA A 68 -6.89 -20.56 -15.93
CA ALA A 68 -6.83 -19.14 -16.26
C ALA A 68 -6.54 -18.26 -15.03
N LEU A 69 -7.17 -18.54 -13.89
CA LEU A 69 -6.91 -17.89 -12.61
C LEU A 69 -5.44 -18.09 -12.20
N ARG A 70 -4.95 -19.33 -12.21
CA ARG A 70 -3.56 -19.65 -11.84
C ARG A 70 -2.55 -18.92 -12.71
N ALA A 71 -2.75 -18.94 -14.03
CA ALA A 71 -1.86 -18.26 -14.97
C ALA A 71 -1.85 -16.74 -14.74
N ALA A 72 -3.02 -16.13 -14.52
CA ALA A 72 -3.10 -14.69 -14.25
C ALA A 72 -2.42 -14.28 -12.93
N VAL A 73 -2.55 -15.10 -11.88
CA VAL A 73 -1.89 -14.87 -10.58
C VAL A 73 -0.38 -15.01 -10.69
N GLU A 74 0.10 -16.04 -11.38
CA GLU A 74 1.53 -16.26 -11.57
C GLU A 74 2.18 -15.10 -12.34
N GLU A 75 1.59 -14.69 -13.46
CA GLU A 75 2.08 -13.55 -14.24
C GLU A 75 2.03 -12.24 -13.43
N ALA A 76 0.99 -12.06 -12.61
CA ALA A 76 0.87 -10.89 -11.74
C ALA A 76 1.98 -10.85 -10.67
N ASN A 77 2.31 -11.99 -10.07
CA ASN A 77 3.38 -12.12 -9.07
C ASN A 77 4.75 -11.83 -9.68
N GLN A 78 5.02 -12.34 -10.88
CA GLN A 78 6.26 -12.05 -11.60
C GLN A 78 6.40 -10.55 -11.89
N LEU A 79 5.32 -9.92 -12.37
CA LEU A 79 5.33 -8.49 -12.67
C LEU A 79 5.47 -7.62 -11.41
N LEU A 80 4.87 -8.04 -10.29
CA LEU A 80 5.08 -7.39 -8.99
C LEU A 80 6.54 -7.51 -8.54
N ALA A 81 7.15 -8.68 -8.67
CA ALA A 81 8.56 -8.88 -8.35
C ALA A 81 9.47 -7.99 -9.22
N GLU A 82 9.16 -7.85 -10.51
CA GLU A 82 9.85 -6.93 -11.41
C GLU A 82 9.71 -5.46 -11.01
N ILE A 83 8.54 -5.03 -10.51
CA ILE A 83 8.35 -3.66 -10.01
C ILE A 83 9.14 -3.46 -8.72
N HIS A 84 9.10 -4.44 -7.81
CA HIS A 84 9.83 -4.40 -6.55
C HIS A 84 11.34 -4.42 -6.74
N SER A 85 11.86 -5.11 -7.77
CA SER A 85 13.29 -5.12 -8.08
C SER A 85 13.79 -3.75 -8.59
N LEU A 86 12.90 -2.90 -9.10
CA LEU A 86 13.21 -1.50 -9.40
C LEU A 86 13.36 -0.64 -8.13
N GLY A 87 13.04 -1.16 -6.95
CA GLY A 87 13.04 -0.43 -5.67
C GLY A 87 11.71 0.25 -5.34
N CYS A 88 10.67 0.03 -6.15
CA CYS A 88 9.34 0.59 -5.97
C CYS A 88 8.46 -0.32 -5.10
N LEU A 89 7.50 0.24 -4.36
CA LEU A 89 6.58 -0.51 -3.51
C LEU A 89 5.15 -0.32 -4.01
N VAL A 90 4.54 -1.37 -4.57
CA VAL A 90 3.12 -1.30 -4.97
C VAL A 90 2.25 -1.41 -3.72
N LYS A 91 1.45 -0.37 -3.45
CA LYS A 91 0.55 -0.34 -2.27
C LYS A 91 -0.87 -0.76 -2.60
N ASP A 92 -1.36 -0.36 -3.76
CA ASP A 92 -2.71 -0.67 -4.20
C ASP A 92 -2.73 -0.77 -5.73
N VAL A 93 -3.09 -1.95 -6.25
CA VAL A 93 -3.13 -2.21 -7.69
C VAL A 93 -4.36 -1.59 -8.35
N ASP A 94 -5.49 -1.55 -7.65
CA ASP A 94 -6.76 -1.04 -8.18
C ASP A 94 -6.73 0.48 -8.30
N LEU A 95 -6.23 1.16 -7.27
CA LEU A 95 -6.00 2.61 -7.26
C LEU A 95 -4.73 3.01 -8.01
N GLY A 96 -3.82 2.06 -8.28
CA GLY A 96 -2.53 2.31 -8.93
C GLY A 96 -1.59 3.14 -8.04
N LEU A 97 -1.54 2.83 -6.75
CA LEU A 97 -0.68 3.49 -5.76
C LEU A 97 0.68 2.80 -5.68
N VAL A 98 1.72 3.61 -5.85
CA VAL A 98 3.12 3.19 -5.73
C VAL A 98 3.88 4.16 -4.85
N ASP A 99 4.65 3.59 -3.93
CA ASP A 99 5.56 4.33 -3.07
C ASP A 99 7.01 4.09 -3.48
N PHE A 100 7.82 5.13 -3.36
CA PHE A 100 9.26 5.12 -3.61
C PHE A 100 9.97 5.49 -2.30
N PRO A 101 10.83 4.62 -1.75
CA PRO A 101 11.68 4.98 -0.62
C PRO A 101 12.54 6.19 -0.98
N ALA A 102 12.56 7.21 -0.15
CA ALA A 102 13.34 8.43 -0.36
C ALA A 102 13.90 8.97 0.95
N ARG A 103 14.73 10.00 0.85
CA ARG A 103 15.16 10.79 2.01
C ARG A 103 14.82 12.26 1.78
N LEU A 104 14.18 12.87 2.77
CA LEU A 104 13.89 14.30 2.76
C LEU A 104 14.49 14.90 4.03
N ASN A 105 15.38 15.90 3.89
CA ASN A 105 16.11 16.50 5.02
C ASN A 105 16.85 15.48 5.92
N GLY A 106 17.36 14.39 5.34
CA GLY A 106 18.05 13.33 6.08
C GLY A 106 17.13 12.27 6.70
N GLU A 107 15.81 12.48 6.72
CA GLU A 107 14.84 11.53 7.26
C GLU A 107 14.29 10.59 6.17
N PRO A 108 14.08 9.30 6.48
CA PRO A 108 13.46 8.36 5.54
C PRO A 108 11.98 8.68 5.36
N VAL A 109 11.57 8.82 4.11
CA VAL A 109 10.18 9.07 3.71
C VAL A 109 9.80 8.17 2.54
N LEU A 110 8.51 8.12 2.22
CA LEU A 110 7.98 7.44 1.04
C LEU A 110 7.37 8.48 0.11
N LEU A 111 7.92 8.63 -1.10
CA LEU A 111 7.29 9.43 -2.15
C LEU A 111 6.13 8.62 -2.71
N CYS A 112 4.96 9.22 -2.78
CA CYS A 112 3.74 8.53 -3.12
C CYS A 112 3.23 9.04 -4.47
N TRP A 113 3.00 8.11 -5.40
CA TRP A 113 2.46 8.40 -6.72
C TRP A 113 1.20 7.59 -6.97
N ARG A 114 0.24 8.20 -7.66
CA ARG A 114 -0.98 7.52 -8.11
C ARG A 114 -1.05 7.52 -9.63
N LEU A 115 -1.48 6.40 -10.20
CA LEU A 115 -1.76 6.26 -11.61
C LEU A 115 -2.68 7.39 -12.11
N GLY A 116 -2.19 8.18 -13.06
CA GLY A 116 -2.86 9.37 -13.60
C GLY A 116 -2.17 10.69 -13.24
N GLU A 117 -1.32 10.69 -12.21
CA GLU A 117 -0.48 11.86 -11.88
C GLU A 117 0.71 11.95 -12.87
N PRO A 118 1.06 13.14 -13.36
CA PRO A 118 2.12 13.32 -14.36
C PRO A 118 3.53 13.20 -13.76
N ARG A 119 3.68 13.43 -12.45
CA ARG A 119 4.95 13.38 -11.73
C ARG A 119 4.74 12.98 -10.27
N VAL A 120 5.81 12.60 -9.59
CA VAL A 120 5.77 12.34 -8.14
C VAL A 120 5.83 13.68 -7.40
N ALA A 121 4.76 14.05 -6.71
CA ALA A 121 4.62 15.37 -6.06
C ALA A 121 4.29 15.32 -4.57
N TYR A 122 4.06 14.12 -4.02
CA TYR A 122 3.65 13.93 -2.63
C TYR A 122 4.58 12.94 -1.94
N TYR A 123 4.74 13.10 -0.62
CA TYR A 123 5.42 12.14 0.24
C TYR A 123 4.63 11.92 1.52
N HIS A 124 4.95 10.86 2.25
CA HIS A 124 4.49 10.64 3.62
C HIS A 124 5.62 10.00 4.44
N GLY A 125 5.58 10.12 5.77
CA GLY A 125 6.54 9.42 6.63
C GLY A 125 6.40 7.89 6.54
N GLU A 126 7.44 7.15 6.95
CA GLU A 126 7.41 5.66 6.92
C GLU A 126 6.27 5.06 7.76
N HIS A 127 5.81 5.78 8.78
CA HIS A 127 4.71 5.37 9.67
C HIS A 127 3.38 6.09 9.40
N GLU A 128 3.38 7.10 8.53
CA GLU A 128 2.18 7.79 8.09
C GLU A 128 1.67 7.08 6.82
N GLY A 129 0.44 6.55 6.84
CA GLY A 129 -0.16 6.00 5.62
C GLY A 129 -0.50 7.10 4.60
N PHE A 130 -1.07 6.71 3.45
CA PHE A 130 -1.48 7.61 2.36
C PHE A 130 -2.28 8.87 2.80
N ARG A 131 -3.05 8.80 3.90
CA ARG A 131 -3.79 9.96 4.45
C ARG A 131 -2.90 11.10 4.94
N GLY A 132 -1.60 10.87 5.13
CA GLY A 132 -0.61 11.85 5.55
C GLY A 132 0.17 12.50 4.40
N ARG A 133 -0.32 12.42 3.15
CA ARG A 133 0.35 13.01 1.98
C ARG A 133 0.64 14.49 2.20
N LYS A 134 1.92 14.83 2.21
CA LYS A 134 2.44 16.20 2.24
C LYS A 134 3.02 16.51 0.85
N PRO A 135 2.78 17.72 0.32
CA PRO A 135 3.42 18.12 -0.93
C PRO A 135 4.94 18.14 -0.72
N ILE A 136 5.69 17.66 -1.71
CA ILE A 136 7.15 17.73 -1.68
C ILE A 136 7.54 19.22 -1.69
N PRO A 137 8.34 19.71 -0.72
CA PRO A 137 8.83 21.07 -0.74
C PRO A 137 9.59 21.32 -2.05
N PRO A 138 9.50 22.52 -2.65
CA PRO A 138 10.38 22.85 -3.76
C PRO A 138 11.82 22.62 -3.31
N ALA A 139 12.63 21.99 -4.17
CA ALA A 139 14.05 21.81 -3.90
C ALA A 139 14.62 23.17 -3.49
N ARG A 140 15.02 23.30 -2.22
CA ARG A 140 15.77 24.47 -1.80
C ARG A 140 17.15 24.26 -2.37
N ASP A 141 17.41 24.93 -3.49
CA ASP A 141 18.75 25.01 -4.08
C ASP A 141 19.72 25.37 -2.95
N GLY A 142 20.63 24.45 -2.66
CA GLY A 142 21.69 24.67 -1.69
C GLY A 142 22.59 25.80 -2.18
N GLY A 143 22.41 26.99 -1.62
CA GLY A 143 23.42 28.03 -1.46
C GLY A 143 24.07 28.58 -2.72
N SER A 144 23.56 29.72 -3.22
CA SER A 144 24.47 30.81 -3.53
C SER A 144 24.53 31.71 -2.29
N VAL A 145 25.69 31.71 -1.63
CA VAL A 145 26.00 32.71 -0.62
C VAL A 145 26.15 34.02 -1.39
N SER A 146 25.11 34.86 -1.42
CA SER A 146 25.27 36.23 -1.89
C SER A 146 26.03 37.01 -0.82
N CYS A 147 27.36 36.91 -0.86
CA CYS A 147 28.22 37.90 -0.25
C CYS A 147 28.24 39.13 -1.17
N GLY A 148 27.45 40.14 -0.84
CA GLY A 148 27.41 41.43 -1.51
C GLY A 148 27.08 42.51 -0.48
N PRO A 149 27.88 43.59 -0.36
CA PRO A 149 27.76 44.54 0.74
C PRO A 149 26.78 45.69 0.43
N ALA A 150 26.52 46.47 1.49
CA ALA A 150 26.03 47.84 1.51
C ALA A 150 24.52 48.10 1.33
N GLY A 151 23.88 48.40 2.46
CA GLY A 151 23.30 49.70 2.77
C GLY A 151 22.20 50.24 1.86
N TRP A 152 20.96 50.23 2.36
CA TRP A 152 20.04 51.35 2.23
C TRP A 152 18.96 51.25 3.34
N ASP A 153 18.89 52.31 4.13
CA ASP A 153 17.75 52.62 5.01
C ASP A 153 16.50 52.92 4.17
N ALA A 154 15.33 52.49 4.64
CA ALA A 154 14.11 53.30 4.62
C ALA A 154 12.96 52.57 5.34
N ALA A 155 12.38 53.29 6.30
CA ALA A 155 11.24 52.92 7.13
C ALA A 155 9.93 52.76 6.36
N SER A 156 8.98 51.99 6.90
CA SER A 156 7.66 52.48 7.34
C SER A 156 6.74 51.35 7.86
N GLU A 157 6.37 51.52 9.14
CA GLU A 157 5.06 51.36 9.79
C GLU A 157 3.96 50.44 9.20
N GLY A 158 3.29 49.68 10.09
CA GLY A 158 1.85 49.40 9.94
C GLY A 158 1.32 48.03 10.38
N ILE A 159 1.10 47.85 11.70
CA ILE A 159 -0.15 47.38 12.37
C ILE A 159 -0.88 46.12 11.79
N GLY A 160 -0.97 45.04 12.60
CA GLY A 160 -1.82 43.84 12.37
C GLY A 160 -3.31 44.06 12.75
N PRO A 161 -4.07 43.06 13.26
CA PRO A 161 -3.98 41.59 13.22
C PRO A 161 -5.26 40.93 12.64
N GLY A 162 -5.30 39.60 12.50
CA GLY A 162 -6.56 38.91 12.13
C GLY A 162 -6.45 37.40 12.03
N GLY A 163 -6.65 36.70 13.15
CA GLY A 163 -6.76 35.25 13.17
C GLY A 163 -8.13 34.76 12.69
N SER A 164 -8.18 33.54 12.17
CA SER A 164 -9.35 32.65 12.29
C SER A 164 -8.95 31.21 11.96
N SER A 165 -8.89 30.43 13.03
CA SER A 165 -8.89 28.98 13.04
C SER A 165 -10.28 28.46 12.67
N ALA A 166 -10.40 27.68 11.60
CA ALA A 166 -11.57 26.85 11.35
C ALA A 166 -11.11 25.39 11.23
N GLY A 167 -11.51 24.59 12.23
CA GLY A 167 -11.18 23.19 12.33
C GLY A 167 -11.82 22.35 11.24
N SER A 168 -11.13 21.28 10.88
CA SER A 168 -11.77 20.11 10.27
C SER A 168 -11.17 18.87 10.90
N SER A 169 -11.95 18.25 11.78
CA SER A 169 -11.70 16.91 12.29
C SER A 169 -11.76 15.92 11.12
N PRO A 170 -10.75 15.06 10.90
CA PRO A 170 -10.89 13.90 10.06
C PRO A 170 -11.45 12.71 10.88
N PRO A 171 -12.20 11.79 10.24
CA PRO A 171 -12.83 10.66 10.91
C PRO A 171 -11.79 9.64 11.40
N ARG A 172 -12.05 9.16 12.62
CA ARG A 172 -11.36 8.03 13.29
C ARG A 172 -11.70 6.74 12.56
N TRP A 173 -10.72 6.10 11.94
CA TRP A 173 -10.82 4.67 11.66
C TRP A 173 -9.83 3.91 12.55
N ARG A 174 -10.38 2.81 13.07
CA ARG A 174 -9.96 2.04 14.21
C ARG A 174 -8.72 1.22 13.84
N ARG A 175 -7.71 1.29 14.70
CA ARG A 175 -6.55 0.41 14.73
C ARG A 175 -7.02 -0.96 15.24
N ALA A 176 -6.84 -2.02 14.48
CA ALA A 176 -6.96 -3.39 14.98
C ALA A 176 -5.76 -4.19 14.45
N ALA A 177 -4.69 -4.20 15.25
CA ALA A 177 -3.64 -5.20 15.15
C ALA A 177 -3.16 -5.51 16.59
N GLY A 178 -3.49 -6.73 17.02
CA GLY A 178 -2.67 -7.61 17.85
C GLY A 178 -2.18 -7.14 19.21
N HIS A 179 -2.71 -7.76 20.27
CA HIS A 179 -1.88 -8.17 21.40
C HIS A 179 -2.13 -9.65 21.67
N ASN A 180 -1.02 -10.40 21.64
CA ASN A 180 -0.89 -11.79 22.04
C ASN A 180 -0.50 -11.83 23.53
N GLY A 181 -0.92 -12.88 24.24
CA GLY A 181 -0.19 -13.40 25.40
C GLY A 181 -0.72 -13.12 26.81
N SER A 182 -1.34 -14.16 27.38
CA SER A 182 -1.03 -14.76 28.69
C SER A 182 -1.05 -13.89 29.97
N THR A 183 -1.99 -14.20 30.89
CA THR A 183 -1.70 -14.76 32.24
C THR A 183 -3.02 -15.17 32.95
N GLY A 184 -3.05 -16.38 33.52
CA GLY A 184 -4.10 -16.85 34.44
C GLY A 184 -4.03 -16.16 35.82
N PRO A 185 -5.03 -16.39 36.70
CA PRO A 185 -5.06 -17.58 37.59
C PRO A 185 -6.46 -18.24 37.56
N GLY A 186 -6.67 -19.52 37.86
CA GLY A 186 -6.23 -20.26 39.04
C GLY A 186 -7.39 -20.35 40.04
N THR A 187 -8.38 -21.22 39.77
CA THR A 187 -9.38 -21.74 40.73
C THR A 187 -9.98 -23.04 40.20
N GLY A 188 -9.62 -24.17 40.80
CA GLY A 188 -10.54 -25.30 40.99
C GLY A 188 -11.00 -25.32 42.45
N PRO A 189 -11.60 -26.41 42.94
CA PRO A 189 -12.29 -27.51 42.25
C PRO A 189 -13.78 -27.58 42.64
N ASP A 190 -14.59 -28.39 41.96
CA ASP A 190 -15.62 -29.17 42.67
C ASP A 190 -16.07 -30.35 41.79
N GLU A 191 -15.73 -31.54 42.30
CA GLU A 191 -16.17 -32.86 41.86
C GLU A 191 -17.54 -33.12 42.51
N PRO A 192 -18.41 -33.96 41.92
CA PRO A 192 -18.57 -35.24 42.60
C PRO A 192 -18.78 -36.43 41.67
N ALA A 193 -18.10 -37.51 42.05
CA ALA A 193 -18.59 -38.89 42.18
C ALA A 193 -19.40 -39.51 41.02
N GLY A 194 -18.81 -40.55 40.42
CA GLY A 194 -19.57 -41.65 39.82
C GLY A 194 -20.39 -42.43 40.87
N PRO A 195 -21.03 -43.56 40.50
CA PRO A 195 -20.23 -44.71 40.11
C PRO A 195 -20.85 -45.69 39.09
N ASP A 196 -20.03 -46.69 38.77
CA ASP A 196 -20.32 -48.07 38.32
C ASP A 196 -20.89 -48.31 36.91
N ARG A 197 -20.17 -48.95 35.98
CA ARG A 197 -19.66 -50.34 35.85
C ARG A 197 -20.69 -51.30 35.23
N GLU A 198 -20.12 -52.18 34.39
CA GLU A 198 -20.70 -53.37 33.73
C GLU A 198 -21.66 -53.08 32.57
N ALA A 199 -21.72 -53.86 31.49
CA ALA A 199 -20.89 -54.92 30.89
C ALA A 199 -21.42 -55.08 29.45
#